data_AF-A0AA42Q6K3-F1
#
_entry.id   AF-A0AA42Q6K3-F1
#
_cell.length_a   1.000
_cell.length_b   1.000
_cell.length_c   1.000
_cell.angle_alpha   90.00
_cell.angle_beta   90.00
_cell.angle_gamma   90.00
#
_symmetry.space_group_name_H-M   'P 1'
#
loop_
_entity.id
_entity.type
_entity.pdbx_description
1 polymer ?
#
loop_
_entity_poly.entity_id
_entity_poly.type
_entity_poly.pdbx_seq_one_letter_code
_entity_poly.pdbx_strand_id
1 'polypeptide(L)'
;METRHTPGVETLRLSQDANGIHATSHLMQVIRGNSIAASYMIDCDPRWRFRRLWLKVDNQGPRKLCLQRDLRGHWLLNGEPRHDLQHCQHIMLSASPFTPPLAATQRPGNRAAR
;
A
#
# COMPACT_ATOMS: atom_id res chain seq x y z
N MET A 1 16.86 -8.24 -17.40
CA MET A 1 15.45 -8.35 -17.01
C MET A 1 14.91 -6.93 -16.98
N GLU A 2 14.31 -6.47 -18.08
CA GLU A 2 13.92 -5.06 -18.25
C GLU A 2 12.81 -4.70 -17.26
N THR A 3 13.08 -3.74 -16.38
CA THR A 3 12.05 -3.03 -15.62
C THR A 3 11.18 -2.29 -16.62
N ARG A 4 10.03 -2.87 -16.99
CA ARG A 4 8.99 -2.15 -17.73
C ARG A 4 8.42 -1.07 -16.82
N HIS A 5 9.04 0.11 -16.85
CA HIS A 5 8.47 1.32 -16.28
C HIS A 5 7.17 1.59 -17.02
N THR A 6 6.06 1.34 -16.34
CA THR A 6 4.73 1.64 -16.87
C THR A 6 4.42 3.06 -16.40
N PRO A 7 4.32 4.03 -17.32
CA PRO A 7 4.10 5.43 -16.94
C PRO A 7 2.78 5.55 -16.18
N GLY A 8 2.81 6.35 -15.12
CA GLY A 8 1.69 6.58 -14.25
C GLY A 8 1.93 7.79 -13.36
N VAL A 9 0.87 8.24 -12.71
CA VAL A 9 0.87 9.33 -11.74
C VAL A 9 0.26 8.83 -10.44
N GLU A 10 0.86 9.22 -9.32
CA GLU A 10 0.34 8.96 -7.99
C GLU A 10 0.28 10.28 -7.21
N THR A 11 -0.88 10.56 -6.63
CA THR A 11 -1.05 11.62 -5.64
C THR A 11 -1.27 10.96 -4.29
N LEU A 12 -0.31 11.12 -3.38
CA LEU A 12 -0.34 10.54 -2.05
C LEU A 12 -0.38 11.62 -0.98
N ARG A 13 -1.27 11.44 0.00
CA ARG A 13 -1.29 12.18 1.26
C ARG A 13 -0.87 11.24 2.38
N LEU A 14 0.13 11.67 3.15
CA LEU A 14 0.61 10.98 4.34
C LEU A 14 0.33 11.85 5.56
N SER A 15 -0.24 11.26 6.60
CA SER A 15 -0.39 11.88 7.92
C SER A 15 0.04 10.92 9.02
N GLN A 16 0.52 11.46 10.13
CA GLN A 16 0.93 10.70 11.30
C GLN A 16 0.39 11.35 12.57
N ASP A 17 -0.18 10.53 13.45
CA ASP A 17 -0.68 10.93 14.76
C ASP A 17 -0.33 9.88 15.84
N ALA A 18 -0.92 10.01 17.03
CA ALA A 18 -0.68 9.09 18.14
C ALA A 18 -1.17 7.65 17.89
N ASN A 19 -2.15 7.47 17.01
CA ASN A 19 -2.73 6.16 16.66
C ASN A 19 -1.95 5.47 15.55
N GLY A 20 -1.21 6.22 14.73
CA GLY A 20 -0.29 5.65 13.76
C GLY A 20 -0.06 6.52 12.54
N ILE A 21 0.15 5.85 11.40
CA ILE A 21 0.42 6.47 10.12
C ILE A 21 -0.72 6.11 9.17
N HIS A 22 -1.25 7.13 8.50
CA HIS A 22 -2.35 7.03 7.57
C HIS A 22 -1.89 7.56 6.21
N ALA A 23 -1.98 6.71 5.19
CA ALA A 23 -1.68 7.09 3.80
C ALA A 23 -2.94 6.92 2.97
N THR A 24 -3.33 7.96 2.24
CA THR A 24 -4.37 7.90 1.21
C THR A 24 -3.78 8.28 -0.13
N SER A 25 -4.18 7.56 -1.18
CA SER A 25 -3.59 7.76 -2.50
C SER A 25 -4.61 7.54 -3.61
N HIS A 26 -4.40 8.29 -4.69
CA HIS A 26 -5.01 8.07 -6.00
C HIS A 26 -3.90 7.83 -7.02
N LEU A 27 -3.97 6.72 -7.73
CA LEU A 27 -3.01 6.34 -8.76
C LEU A 27 -3.71 6.09 -10.09
N MET A 28 -3.06 6.51 -11.18
CA MET A 28 -3.44 6.17 -12.54
C MET A 28 -2.21 5.65 -13.28
N GLN A 29 -2.34 4.52 -13.96
CA GLN A 29 -1.22 3.88 -14.65
C GLN A 29 -1.68 3.10 -15.87
N VAL A 30 -0.83 3.02 -16.89
CA VAL A 30 -1.09 2.17 -18.06
C VAL A 30 -0.39 0.83 -17.87
N ILE A 31 -1.16 -0.26 -17.73
CA ILE A 31 -0.64 -1.62 -17.58
C ILE A 31 -1.06 -2.45 -18.80
N ARG A 32 -0.06 -2.89 -19.59
CA ARG A 32 -0.28 -3.70 -20.81
C ARG A 32 -1.31 -3.08 -21.77
N GLY A 33 -1.28 -1.76 -21.92
CA GLY A 33 -2.19 -1.00 -22.79
C GLY A 33 -3.54 -0.62 -22.17
N ASN A 34 -3.84 -1.08 -20.95
CA ASN A 34 -5.08 -0.71 -20.24
C ASN A 34 -4.80 0.38 -19.21
N SER A 35 -5.60 1.45 -19.23
CA SER A 35 -5.57 2.47 -18.18
C SER A 35 -6.26 1.93 -16.94
N ILE A 36 -5.54 1.89 -15.83
CA ILE A 36 -6.09 1.58 -14.51
C ILE A 36 -6.15 2.86 -13.69
N ALA A 37 -7.23 3.02 -12.93
CA ALA A 37 -7.31 4.01 -11.86
C ALA A 37 -7.53 3.27 -10.56
N ALA A 38 -6.77 3.59 -9.51
CA ALA A 38 -7.00 3.02 -8.20
C ALA A 38 -6.93 4.07 -7.10
N SER A 39 -7.74 3.84 -6.07
CA SER A 39 -7.71 4.62 -4.83
C SER A 39 -7.41 3.65 -3.70
N TYR A 40 -6.46 3.99 -2.84
CA TYR A 40 -6.15 3.16 -1.69
C TYR A 40 -5.95 3.96 -0.41
N MET A 41 -6.14 3.27 0.71
CA MET A 41 -5.83 3.73 2.04
C MET A 41 -4.99 2.66 2.75
N ILE A 42 -3.87 3.06 3.34
CA ILE A 42 -3.03 2.20 4.18
C ILE A 42 -2.96 2.80 5.57
N ASP A 43 -3.25 1.96 6.56
CA ASP A 43 -3.03 2.26 7.97
C ASP A 43 -1.86 1.41 8.49
N CYS A 44 -0.96 2.08 9.20
CA CYS A 44 0.12 1.46 9.95
C CYS A 44 0.06 1.92 11.40
N ASP A 45 0.60 1.10 12.30
CA ASP A 45 0.77 1.52 13.69
C ASP A 45 1.91 2.55 13.84
N PRO A 46 2.13 3.14 15.04
CA PRO A 46 3.18 4.14 15.24
C PRO A 46 4.62 3.66 14.93
N ARG A 47 4.83 2.34 14.80
CA ARG A 47 6.11 1.72 14.44
C ARG A 47 6.19 1.36 12.94
N TRP A 48 5.27 1.89 12.13
CA TRP A 48 5.11 1.60 10.70
C TRP A 48 4.77 0.13 10.40
N ARG A 49 4.19 -0.61 11.35
CA ARG A 49 3.75 -1.99 11.09
C ARG A 49 2.38 -1.94 10.41
N PHE A 50 2.27 -2.63 9.28
CA PHE A 50 1.04 -2.69 8.49
C PHE A 50 -0.16 -3.16 9.34
N ARG A 51 -1.29 -2.47 9.21
CA ARG A 51 -2.56 -2.81 9.87
C ARG A 51 -3.66 -3.09 8.89
N ARG A 52 -3.82 -2.22 7.90
CA ARG A 52 -4.96 -2.27 6.99
C ARG A 52 -4.60 -1.67 5.64
N LEU A 53 -5.12 -2.28 4.59
CA LEU A 53 -5.21 -1.75 3.24
C LEU A 53 -6.66 -1.82 2.82
N TRP A 54 -7.20 -0.70 2.37
CA TRP A 54 -8.39 -0.69 1.53
C TRP A 54 -7.98 -0.24 0.13
N LEU A 55 -8.37 -1.00 -0.88
CA LEU A 55 -8.03 -0.75 -2.27
C LEU A 55 -9.28 -0.84 -3.12
N LYS A 56 -9.52 0.18 -3.93
CA LYS A 56 -10.50 0.16 -5.02
C LYS A 56 -9.76 0.35 -6.32
N VAL A 57 -9.99 -0.54 -7.29
CA VAL A 57 -9.45 -0.44 -8.65
C VAL A 57 -10.61 -0.32 -9.61
N ASP A 58 -10.49 0.58 -10.58
CA ASP A 58 -11.35 0.67 -11.74
C ASP A 58 -10.54 0.31 -12.99
N ASN A 59 -10.89 -0.83 -13.58
CA ASN A 59 -10.37 -1.32 -14.84
C ASN A 59 -11.41 -2.26 -15.44
N GLN A 60 -12.35 -1.71 -16.20
CA GLN A 60 -13.53 -2.42 -16.71
C GLN A 60 -14.53 -2.83 -15.62
N GLY A 61 -14.64 -2.03 -14.54
CA GLY A 61 -15.58 -2.23 -13.44
C GLY A 61 -14.93 -2.12 -12.06
N PRO A 62 -15.68 -1.69 -11.02
CA PRO A 62 -15.12 -1.46 -9.70
C PRO A 62 -14.80 -2.77 -9.00
N ARG A 63 -13.52 -2.99 -8.69
CA ARG A 63 -13.05 -4.06 -7.80
C ARG A 63 -12.60 -3.47 -6.49
N LYS A 64 -12.86 -4.16 -5.38
CA LYS A 64 -12.44 -3.75 -4.04
C LYS A 64 -11.74 -4.89 -3.33
N LEU A 65 -10.76 -4.53 -2.51
CA LEU A 65 -10.02 -5.45 -1.66
C LEU A 65 -9.75 -4.76 -0.32
N CYS A 66 -9.98 -5.49 0.77
CA CYS A 66 -9.61 -5.11 2.12
C CYS A 66 -8.65 -6.15 2.67
N LEU A 67 -7.44 -5.74 3.05
CA LEU A 67 -6.46 -6.62 3.67
C LEU A 67 -6.15 -6.07 5.05
N GLN A 68 -6.15 -6.93 6.06
CA GLN A 68 -5.91 -6.55 7.45
C GLN A 68 -4.88 -7.46 8.08
N ARG A 69 -4.11 -6.91 9.02
CA ARG A 69 -3.16 -7.66 9.84
C ARG A 69 -3.33 -7.28 11.31
N ASP A 70 -3.61 -8.27 12.14
CA ASP A 70 -3.76 -8.05 13.58
C ASP A 70 -2.39 -7.89 14.29
N LEU A 71 -2.42 -7.65 15.61
CA LEU A 71 -1.22 -7.55 16.44
C LEU A 71 -0.46 -8.87 16.57
N ARG A 72 -1.14 -10.01 16.40
CA ARG A 72 -0.58 -11.36 16.51
C ARG A 72 0.03 -11.84 15.18
N GLY A 73 -0.20 -11.09 14.11
CA GLY A 73 0.28 -11.38 12.76
C GLY A 73 -0.67 -12.20 11.90
N HIS A 74 -1.93 -12.37 12.32
CA HIS A 74 -2.93 -12.99 11.47
C HIS A 74 -3.40 -12.02 10.40
N TRP A 75 -3.60 -12.55 9.19
CA TRP A 75 -4.05 -11.80 8.04
C TRP A 75 -5.50 -12.16 7.70
N LEU A 76 -6.27 -11.14 7.34
CA LEU A 76 -7.63 -11.27 6.81
C LEU A 76 -7.72 -10.60 5.44
N LEU A 77 -8.24 -11.30 4.45
CA LEU A 77 -8.58 -10.76 3.13
C LEU A 77 -10.10 -10.74 2.99
N ASN A 78 -10.68 -9.55 2.89
CA ASN A 78 -12.12 -9.34 2.82
C ASN A 78 -12.89 -10.02 3.97
N GLY A 79 -12.28 -10.11 5.15
CA GLY A 79 -12.83 -10.80 6.33
C GLY A 79 -12.38 -12.25 6.47
N GLU A 80 -11.84 -12.88 5.43
CA GLU A 80 -11.46 -14.30 5.44
C GLU A 80 -9.99 -14.51 5.85
N PRO A 81 -9.68 -15.48 6.72
CA PRO A 81 -8.31 -15.81 7.11
C PRO A 81 -7.40 -16.16 5.93
N ARG A 82 -6.17 -15.61 5.95
CA ARG A 82 -5.11 -15.89 4.97
C ARG A 82 -3.86 -16.45 5.64
N HIS A 83 -3.88 -17.75 5.89
CA HIS A 83 -2.78 -18.47 6.55
C HIS A 83 -1.49 -18.44 5.72
N ASP A 84 -1.61 -18.39 4.39
CA ASP A 84 -0.50 -18.28 3.45
C ASP A 84 0.33 -16.99 3.64
N LEU A 85 -0.24 -15.96 4.28
CA LEU A 85 0.42 -14.68 4.52
C LEU A 85 1.07 -14.56 5.91
N GLN A 86 1.04 -15.60 6.75
CA GLN A 86 1.49 -15.51 8.16
C GLN A 86 2.93 -15.00 8.32
N HIS A 87 3.82 -15.31 7.39
CA HIS A 87 5.22 -14.86 7.42
C HIS A 87 5.43 -13.47 6.80
N CYS A 88 4.39 -12.89 6.19
CA CYS A 88 4.43 -11.55 5.61
C CYS A 88 4.28 -10.48 6.70
N GLN A 89 5.05 -9.40 6.55
CA GLN A 89 5.03 -8.25 7.46
C GLN A 89 4.62 -6.95 6.76
N HIS A 90 4.83 -6.88 5.44
CA HIS A 90 4.63 -5.68 4.64
C HIS A 90 3.83 -6.04 3.40
N ILE A 91 3.14 -5.03 2.87
CA ILE A 91 2.46 -5.11 1.58
C ILE A 91 3.25 -4.34 0.55
N MET A 92 3.12 -4.74 -0.71
CA MET A 92 3.67 -4.01 -1.85
C MET A 92 2.59 -3.88 -2.92
N LEU A 93 2.30 -2.65 -3.32
CA LEU A 93 1.56 -2.32 -4.51
C LEU A 93 2.56 -2.03 -5.61
N SER A 94 2.64 -2.90 -6.61
CA SER A 94 3.59 -2.79 -7.73
C SER A 94 3.44 -1.51 -8.55
N ALA A 95 2.25 -0.91 -8.50
CA ALA A 95 1.90 0.36 -9.15
C ALA A 95 2.27 1.61 -8.32
N SER A 96 2.74 1.45 -7.08
CA SER A 96 3.06 2.57 -6.20
C SER A 96 4.51 2.54 -5.71
N PRO A 97 5.28 3.62 -5.90
CA PRO A 97 6.58 3.78 -5.25
C PRO A 97 6.50 3.92 -3.72
N PHE A 98 5.34 4.20 -3.13
CA PHE A 98 5.18 4.39 -1.68
C PHE A 98 5.36 3.11 -0.87
N THR A 99 5.09 1.95 -1.46
CA THR A 99 5.29 0.64 -0.84
C THR A 99 6.48 -0.08 -1.46
N PRO A 100 7.72 0.44 -1.32
CA PRO A 100 8.85 -0.13 -2.01
C PRO A 100 9.22 -1.50 -1.42
N PRO A 101 9.90 -2.37 -2.19
CA PRO A 101 10.46 -3.60 -1.68
C PRO A 101 11.42 -3.32 -0.51
N LEU A 102 11.47 -4.26 0.45
CA LEU A 102 12.20 -4.12 1.71
C LEU A 102 13.65 -3.65 1.56
N ALA A 103 14.31 -4.01 0.46
CA ALA A 103 15.68 -3.61 0.13
C ALA A 103 15.88 -2.09 0.00
N ALA A 104 14.83 -1.30 -0.24
CA ALA A 104 14.91 0.15 -0.44
C ALA A 104 14.55 0.98 0.81
N THR A 105 14.38 0.34 1.97
CA THR A 105 13.82 1.03 3.15
C THR A 105 14.88 1.83 3.94
N GLN A 106 15.30 2.98 3.41
CA GLN A 106 15.58 4.15 4.26
C GLN A 106 14.28 4.96 4.31
N ARG A 107 13.49 4.75 5.36
CA ARG A 107 12.38 5.66 5.69
C ARG A 107 12.95 7.06 5.84
N PRO A 108 12.23 8.14 5.47
CA PRO A 108 12.69 9.49 5.78
C PRO A 108 12.90 9.59 7.29
N GLY A 109 14.19 9.60 7.67
CA GLY A 109 14.61 10.08 8.96
C GLY A 109 14.07 11.49 9.07
N ASN A 110 13.37 11.74 10.16
CA ASN A 110 12.93 13.05 10.61
C ASN A 110 14.08 14.05 10.47
N ARG A 111 14.18 14.79 9.36
CA ARG A 111 14.87 16.08 9.32
C ARG A 111 13.84 17.14 9.64
N ALA A 112 13.45 17.15 10.91
CA ALA A 112 12.94 18.36 11.53
C ALA A 112 14.06 19.42 11.52
N ALA A 113 13.69 20.63 11.14
CA ALA A 113 14.35 21.90 11.42
C ALA A 113 15.84 22.05 11.03
N ARG A 114 16.08 22.89 10.01
CA ARG A 114 16.96 24.07 10.11
C ARG A 114 16.55 25.09 9.07
#